data_AF-A0A1K2HMW8-F1
#
_entry.id   AF-A0A1K2HMW8-F1
#
_cell.length_a   1.000
_cell.length_b   1.000
_cell.length_c   1.000
_cell.angle_alpha   90.00
_cell.angle_beta   90.00
_cell.angle_gamma   90.00
#
_symmetry.space_group_name_H-M   'P 1'
#
loop_
_entity.id
_entity.type
_entity.pdbx_description
1 polymer ?
#
loop_
_entity_poly.entity_id
_entity_poly.type
_entity_poly.pdbx_seq_one_letter_code
_entity_poly.pdbx_strand_id
1 'polypeptide(L)' 'MRVKIGQSGVGGNNESWYYLEFAEEEAKFYHVHEWNNMSFSLSVNEGEERTPLEQSKGKRFYEEAIKAIKIGIFSGVS' A
#
# COMPACT_ATOMS: atom_id res chain seq x y z
N MET A 1 8.41 -1.59 8.37
CA MET A 1 7.13 -1.13 8.98
C MET A 1 6.08 -0.85 7.90
N ARG A 2 4.81 -1.23 8.07
CA ARG A 2 3.70 -0.92 7.12
C ARG A 2 2.66 -0.01 7.78
N VAL A 3 2.17 0.99 7.05
CA VAL A 3 1.11 1.90 7.47
C VAL A 3 0.01 1.88 6.42
N LYS A 4 -1.22 1.59 6.84
CA LYS A 4 -2.37 1.61 5.93
C LYS A 4 -2.68 3.05 5.52
N ILE A 5 -2.70 3.30 4.21
CA ILE A 5 -2.95 4.62 3.60
C ILE A 5 -4.28 4.66 2.85
N GLY A 6 -4.88 3.50 2.58
CA GLY A 6 -6.18 3.45 1.91
C GLY A 6 -6.74 2.05 1.79
N GLN A 7 -7.98 1.99 1.32
CA GLN A 7 -8.64 0.77 0.90
C GLN A 7 -9.65 1.07 -0.22
N SER A 8 -9.96 0.06 -1.03
CA SER A 8 -10.97 0.08 -2.08
C SER A 8 -11.71 -1.26 -2.08
N GLY A 9 -12.97 -1.29 -2.53
CA GLY A 9 -13.83 -2.46 -2.44
C GLY A 9 -14.67 -2.48 -1.15
N VAL A 10 -15.71 -3.33 -1.13
CA VAL A 10 -16.64 -3.45 0.01
C VAL A 10 -17.02 -4.92 0.20
N GLY A 11 -16.81 -5.44 1.41
CA GLY A 11 -17.39 -6.71 1.87
C GLY A 11 -16.90 -7.94 1.08
N GLY A 12 -15.60 -8.07 0.84
CA GLY A 12 -14.99 -9.23 0.19
C GLY A 12 -14.98 -9.22 -1.35
N ASN A 13 -15.71 -8.29 -1.98
CA ASN A 13 -15.74 -8.18 -3.44
C ASN A 13 -14.72 -7.15 -3.94
N ASN A 14 -13.67 -7.64 -4.60
CA ASN A 14 -12.58 -6.84 -5.16
C ASN A 14 -11.96 -5.90 -4.11
N GLU A 15 -11.73 -6.42 -2.91
CA GLU A 15 -11.08 -5.64 -1.87
C GLU A 15 -9.61 -5.43 -2.21
N SER A 16 -9.17 -4.21 -1.96
CA SER A 16 -7.80 -3.79 -2.14
C SER A 16 -7.40 -2.93 -0.98
N TRP A 17 -6.24 -3.20 -0.41
CA TRP A 17 -5.64 -2.42 0.65
C TRP A 17 -4.34 -1.81 0.17
N TYR A 18 -4.12 -0.58 0.59
CA TYR A 18 -2.96 0.19 0.18
C TYR A 18 -2.17 0.56 1.41
N TYR A 19 -0.86 0.36 1.33
CA TYR A 19 0.07 0.62 2.43
C TYR A 19 1.25 1.43 1.93
N LEU A 20 1.79 2.23 2.84
CA LEU A 20 3.13 2.74 2.77
C LEU A 20 4.01 1.84 3.63
N GLU A 21 5.00 1.21 3.02
CA GLU A 21 5.99 0.40 3.69
C GLU A 21 7.33 1.15 3.75
N PHE A 22 7.94 1.19 4.93
CA PHE A 22 9.33 1.58 5.09
C PHE A 22 10.19 0.34 5.30
N ALA A 23 11.16 0.14 4.41
CA ALA A 23 12.17 -0.91 4.49
C ALA A 23 13.47 -0.30 5.04
N GLU A 24 13.76 -0.60 6.30
CA GLU A 24 14.89 -0.03 7.04
C GLU A 24 16.24 -0.44 6.44
N GLU A 25 16.35 -1.69 5.98
CA GLU A 25 17.58 -2.23 5.36
C GLU A 25 17.98 -1.47 4.09
N GLU A 26 16.99 -0.93 3.37
CA GLU A 26 17.20 -0.20 2.13
C GLU A 26 17.11 1.33 2.32
N ALA A 27 16.68 1.77 3.51
CA ALA A 27 16.25 3.14 3.80
C ALA A 27 15.25 3.70 2.76
N LYS A 28 14.32 2.87 2.29
CA LYS A 28 13.40 3.20 1.19
C LYS A 28 11.94 3.02 1.57
N PHE A 29 11.11 3.85 0.94
CA PHE A 29 9.65 3.75 1.01
C PHE A 29 9.08 3.04 -0.21
N TYR A 30 8.07 2.24 0.03
CA TYR A 30 7.36 1.47 -0.97
C TYR A 30 5.86 1.71 -0.85
N HIS A 31 5.20 1.89 -2.00
CA HIS A 31 3.76 1.81 -2.11
C HIS A 31 3.39 0.34 -2.34
N VAL A 32 2.58 -0.20 -1.45
CA VAL A 32 2.14 -1.60 -1.49
C VAL A 32 0.64 -1.61 -1.78
N HIS A 33 0.26 -2.37 -2.80
CA HIS A 33 -1.12 -2.66 -3.14
C HIS A 33 -1.36 -4.15 -2.93
N GLU A 34 -2.13 -4.49 -1.91
CA GLU A 34 -2.65 -5.83 -1.69
C GLU A 34 -4.08 -5.91 -2.23
N TRP A 35 -4.45 -7.01 -2.86
CA TRP A 35 -5.83 -7.27 -3.27
C TRP A 35 -6.27 -8.68 -2.91
N ASN A 36 -7.56 -8.80 -2.61
CA ASN A 36 -8.25 -10.06 -2.45
C ASN A 36 -9.60 -10.00 -3.20
N ASN A 37 -9.81 -10.96 -4.08
CA ASN A 37 -11.03 -11.15 -4.82
C ASN A 37 -11.69 -12.47 -4.40
N MET A 38 -12.87 -12.42 -3.81
CA MET A 38 -13.68 -13.61 -3.53
C MET A 38 -14.45 -14.12 -4.77
N SER A 39 -14.09 -13.67 -5.98
CA SER A 39 -14.79 -14.06 -7.21
C SER A 39 -14.26 -15.38 -7.74
N PHE A 40 -15.09 -16.43 -7.68
CA PHE A 40 -14.78 -17.76 -8.23
C PHE A 40 -14.49 -17.78 -9.74
N SER A 41 -14.78 -16.70 -10.46
CA SER A 41 -14.51 -16.54 -11.89
C SER A 41 -13.13 -15.96 -12.22
N LEU A 42 -12.37 -15.48 -11.23
CA LEU A 42 -11.05 -14.89 -11.45
C LEU A 42 -9.94 -15.93 -11.29
N SER A 43 -8.92 -15.86 -12.15
CA SER A 43 -7.76 -16.76 -12.10
C SER A 43 -6.80 -16.47 -10.94
N VAL A 44 -6.93 -15.31 -10.30
CA VAL A 44 -6.10 -14.87 -9.16
C VAL A 44 -7.00 -14.27 -8.09
N ASN A 45 -7.08 -14.97 -6.96
CA ASN A 45 -7.94 -14.61 -5.83
C ASN A 45 -7.26 -13.66 -4.85
N GLU A 46 -5.94 -13.55 -4.85
CA GLU A 46 -5.20 -12.60 -4.01
C GLU A 46 -3.85 -12.24 -4.63
N GLY A 47 -3.28 -11.12 -4.22
CA GLY A 47 -1.93 -10.73 -4.62
C GLY A 47 -1.44 -9.46 -3.94
N GLU A 48 -0.15 -9.20 -4.10
CA GLU A 48 0.54 -8.02 -3.59
C GLU A 48 1.44 -7.46 -4.70
N GLU A 49 1.36 -6.15 -4.93
CA GLU A 49 2.31 -5.40 -5.74
C GLU A 49 3.03 -4.39 -4.86
N ARG A 50 4.35 -4.51 -4.81
CA ARG A 50 5.24 -3.58 -4.12
C ARG A 50 5.99 -2.73 -5.14
N THR A 51 5.91 -1.41 -5.01
CA THR A 51 6.59 -0.50 -5.94
C THR A 51 7.31 0.60 -5.17
N PRO A 52 8.57 0.94 -5.53
CA PRO A 52 9.26 2.07 -4.92
C PRO A 52 8.39 3.33 -4.97
N LEU A 53 8.33 4.06 -3.85
CA LEU A 53 7.44 5.23 -3.75
C LEU A 53 7.76 6.29 -4.81
N GLU A 54 9.05 6.45 -5.16
CA GLU A 54 9.53 7.34 -6.22
C GLU A 54 8.92 7.05 -7.60
N GLN A 55 8.56 5.78 -7.86
CA GLN A 55 7.95 5.31 -9.10
C GLN A 55 6.42 5.22 -9.01
N SER A 56 5.85 5.51 -7.84
CA SER A 56 4.43 5.33 -7.55
C SER A 56 3.59 6.59 -7.80
N LYS A 57 4.19 7.63 -8.39
CA LYS A 57 3.49 8.89 -8.72
C LYS A 57 2.35 8.60 -9.69
N GLY A 58 1.11 8.86 -9.26
CA GLY A 58 -0.10 8.55 -10.01
C GLY A 58 -0.79 7.24 -9.60
N LYS A 59 -0.20 6.44 -8.70
CA LYS A 59 -0.90 5.32 -8.06
C LYS A 59 -1.95 5.83 -7.07
N ARG A 60 -2.95 4.98 -6.83
CA ARG A 60 -4.02 5.27 -5.88
C ARG A 60 -3.45 5.43 -4.47
N PHE A 61 -3.96 6.40 -3.72
CA PHE A 61 -3.49 6.74 -2.37
C PHE A 61 -2.03 7.22 -2.28
N TYR A 62 -1.41 7.62 -3.39
CA TYR A 62 -0.04 8.15 -3.38
C TYR A 62 0.09 9.41 -2.51
N GLU A 63 -0.85 10.35 -2.59
CA GLU A 63 -0.81 11.58 -1.79
C GLU A 63 -0.96 11.29 -0.29
N GLU A 64 -1.74 10.28 0.08
CA GLU A 64 -1.90 9.79 1.45
C GLU A 64 -0.61 9.16 1.98
N ALA A 65 0.12 8.43 1.13
CA ALA A 65 1.47 7.95 1.46
C ALA A 65 2.42 9.12 1.74
N ILE A 66 2.45 10.12 0.86
CA ILE A 66 3.28 11.32 1.06
C ILE A 66 2.88 12.08 2.32
N LYS A 67 1.58 12.18 2.61
CA LYS A 67 1.08 12.80 3.83
C LYS A 67 1.54 12.05 5.07
N ALA A 68 1.48 10.71 5.07
CA ALA A 68 1.92 9.87 6.16
C ALA A 68 3.41 10.06 6.50
N ILE A 69 4.25 10.25 5.48
CA ILE A 69 5.67 10.60 5.66
C ILE A 69 5.81 12.00 6.29
N LYS A 70 5.09 13.00 5.75
CA LYS A 70 5.19 14.39 6.20
C LYS A 70 4.75 14.60 7.65
N ILE A 71 3.75 13.86 8.12
CA ILE A 71 3.28 13.94 9.51
C ILE A 71 4.15 13.11 10.46
N GLY A 72 5.21 12.47 9.96
CA GLY A 72 6.18 11.78 10.79
C GLY A 72 5.65 10.49 11.42
N ILE A 73 4.72 9.77 10.77
CA ILE A 73 4.30 8.44 11.28
C ILE A 73 5.50 7.49 11.44
N PHE A 74 6.58 7.72 10.66
CA PHE A 74 7.84 6.97 10.75
C PHE A 74 8.93 7.69 11.57
N SER A 75 8.66 8.87 12.13
CA SER A 75 9.62 9.65 12.92
C SER A 75 9.86 9.11 14.33
N GLY A 76 9.14 8.06 14.75
CA GLY A 76 9.31 7.39 16.03
C GLY A 76 10.24 6.17 15.99
N VAL A 77 10.89 5.88 14.86
CA VAL A 77 11.86 4.79 14.72
C VAL A 77 13.25 5.39 14.93
N SER A 78 13.69 5.46 16.20
CA SER A 78 15.03 5.88 16.62
C SER A 78 15.60 4.84 17.56
#